data_AF-A0A3S8Y7R6-F1
#
_entry.id   AF-A0A3S8Y7R6-F1
#
_cell.length_a   1.000
_cell.length_b   1.000
_cell.length_c   1.000
_cell.angle_alpha   90.00
_cell.angle_beta   90.00
_cell.angle_gamma   90.00
#
_symmetry.space_group_name_H-M   'P 1'
#
loop_
_entity.id
_entity.type
_entity.pdbx_description
1 polymer ?
#
loop_
_entity_poly.entity_id
_entity_poly.type
_entity_poly.pdbx_seq_one_letter_code
_entity_poly.pdbx_strand_id
1 'polypeptide(L)'
;MHTQRFMEMAGEMMRSALKAWRGGNRLFAALHAGMGAEHALKAILCHHDPLLISAHGDRALRFHALGFSGERGVKPLEQARTIGMAEAFKDAEVVMRGQMPVTLESFTPVMDARNGIAHLAHHDPATGEHVVATALKVAEAVRKVLKTPTRDFWGDYVHVFGDLAQVAAMPDLPEIDLQRAAEGLAQVEAAEAEHAAREVVRAVAATASEAITQTPLWGDPLGTSEAAKSALNVARRAIVSAALYTTATRAQRATSALLRSYGYLSRREPTAPVSAHDAVAVKTLVAREVEGAFASALPKELQYILTAPSSDVIWRPRLYEPSAYGMNLSRWETCPACPAWGDFYGYLEPGRCSDFECNAGGSYCGQHDEGPPTTAHARAYVCPMCCLVLDTDQELEAAYMEMVSLYEG
;
A
#
# COMPACT_ATOMS: atom_id res chain seq x y z
N MET A 1 -3.71 -0.19 24.48
CA MET A 1 -4.99 -0.45 23.78
C MET A 1 -5.76 0.85 23.66
N HIS A 2 -6.36 1.15 22.51
CA HIS A 2 -6.88 2.50 22.22
C HIS A 2 -8.35 2.46 21.78
N THR A 3 -9.23 3.08 22.57
CA THR A 3 -10.63 3.37 22.20
C THR A 3 -10.75 3.94 20.79
N GLN A 4 -9.82 4.83 20.43
CA GLN A 4 -9.76 5.46 19.11
C GLN A 4 -9.69 4.43 17.97
N ARG A 5 -8.80 3.43 18.06
CA ARG A 5 -8.67 2.38 17.02
C ARG A 5 -9.96 1.56 16.85
N PHE A 6 -10.65 1.25 17.96
CA PHE A 6 -11.94 0.57 17.88
C PHE A 6 -13.01 1.43 17.21
N MET A 7 -13.03 2.75 17.48
CA MET A 7 -13.97 3.67 16.82
C MET A 7 -13.66 3.91 15.35
N GLU A 8 -12.38 3.98 14.98
CA GLU A 8 -11.93 4.08 13.58
C GLU A 8 -12.42 2.84 12.80
N MET A 9 -12.11 1.64 13.30
CA MET A 9 -12.55 0.38 12.70
C MET A 9 -14.09 0.26 12.68
N ALA A 10 -14.78 0.65 13.75
CA ALA A 10 -16.24 0.66 13.78
C ALA A 10 -16.83 1.58 12.70
N GLY A 11 -16.27 2.79 12.53
CA GLY A 11 -16.68 3.73 11.50
C GLY A 11 -16.43 3.19 10.08
N GLU A 12 -15.27 2.58 9.84
CA GLU A 12 -14.96 1.93 8.56
C GLU A 12 -15.95 0.82 8.22
N MET A 13 -16.22 -0.09 9.17
CA MET A 13 -17.17 -1.18 8.99
C MET A 13 -18.59 -0.66 8.77
N MET A 14 -19.01 0.39 9.47
CA MET A 14 -20.32 1.02 9.28
C MET A 14 -20.45 1.66 7.90
N ARG A 15 -19.43 2.37 7.42
CA ARG A 15 -19.43 2.94 6.05
C ARG A 15 -19.42 1.85 4.98
N SER A 16 -18.70 0.75 5.20
CA SER A 16 -18.72 -0.43 4.33
C SER A 16 -20.10 -1.09 4.29
N ALA A 17 -20.80 -1.14 5.43
CA ALA A 17 -22.17 -1.64 5.49
C ALA A 17 -23.13 -0.78 4.65
N LEU A 18 -23.04 0.54 4.78
CA LEU A 18 -23.87 1.48 4.01
C LEU A 18 -23.54 1.46 2.52
N LYS A 19 -22.25 1.32 2.15
CA LYS A 19 -21.81 1.13 0.76
C LYS A 19 -22.38 -0.15 0.17
N ALA A 20 -22.29 -1.27 0.89
CA ALA A 20 -22.86 -2.55 0.46
C ALA A 20 -24.39 -2.47 0.35
N TRP A 21 -25.05 -1.79 1.29
CA TRP A 21 -26.50 -1.56 1.26
C TRP A 21 -26.93 -0.78 0.02
N ARG A 22 -26.19 0.28 -0.30
CA ARG A 22 -26.42 1.10 -1.48
C ARG A 22 -26.24 0.32 -2.79
N GLY A 23 -25.19 -0.50 -2.88
CA GLY A 23 -24.96 -1.41 -4.01
C GLY A 23 -25.86 -2.64 -4.05
N GLY A 24 -26.90 -2.72 -3.21
CA GLY A 24 -27.84 -3.85 -3.17
C GLY A 24 -27.32 -5.15 -2.55
N ASN A 25 -26.06 -5.18 -2.06
CA ASN A 25 -25.47 -6.36 -1.42
C ASN A 25 -25.88 -6.44 0.06
N ARG A 26 -27.10 -6.97 0.30
CA ARG A 26 -27.71 -7.07 1.63
C ARG A 26 -26.91 -7.95 2.60
N LEU A 27 -26.31 -9.03 2.10
CA LEU A 27 -25.52 -9.95 2.92
C LEU A 27 -24.26 -9.25 3.47
N PHE A 28 -23.50 -8.56 2.61
CA PHE A 28 -22.32 -7.81 3.06
C PHE A 28 -22.70 -6.62 3.94
N ALA A 29 -23.85 -5.98 3.67
CA ALA A 29 -24.35 -4.91 4.53
C ALA A 29 -24.59 -5.40 5.96
N ALA A 30 -25.28 -6.53 6.13
CA ALA A 30 -25.55 -7.12 7.44
C ALA A 30 -24.27 -7.56 8.16
N LEU A 31 -23.32 -8.19 7.46
CA LEU A 31 -22.04 -8.62 8.04
C LEU A 31 -21.25 -7.43 8.59
N HIS A 32 -21.01 -6.41 7.75
CA HIS A 32 -20.23 -5.25 8.14
C HIS A 32 -20.94 -4.41 9.22
N ALA A 33 -22.27 -4.30 9.17
CA ALA A 33 -23.03 -3.63 10.22
C ALA A 33 -22.88 -4.36 11.57
N GLY A 34 -22.94 -5.69 11.56
CA GLY A 34 -22.66 -6.51 12.75
C GLY A 34 -21.24 -6.28 13.28
N MET A 35 -20.21 -6.38 12.44
CA MET A 35 -18.82 -6.12 12.86
C MET A 35 -18.62 -4.71 13.41
N GLY A 36 -19.17 -3.70 12.74
CA GLY A 36 -19.06 -2.30 13.18
C GLY A 36 -19.73 -2.08 14.54
N ALA A 37 -20.88 -2.70 14.79
CA ALA A 37 -21.57 -2.59 16.07
C ALA A 37 -20.76 -3.29 17.18
N GLU A 38 -20.16 -4.45 16.90
CA GLU A 38 -19.27 -5.15 17.84
C GLU A 38 -18.06 -4.30 18.22
N HIS A 39 -17.40 -3.68 17.23
CA HIS A 39 -16.27 -2.78 17.49
C HIS A 39 -16.68 -1.53 18.26
N ALA A 40 -17.84 -0.93 17.97
CA ALA A 40 -18.35 0.20 18.73
C ALA A 40 -18.60 -0.19 20.20
N LEU A 41 -19.30 -1.31 20.45
CA LEU A 41 -19.54 -1.82 21.81
C LEU A 41 -18.22 -2.04 22.57
N LYS A 42 -17.21 -2.62 21.91
CA LYS A 42 -15.87 -2.79 22.51
C LYS A 42 -15.15 -1.45 22.74
N ALA A 43 -15.39 -0.45 21.89
CA ALA A 43 -14.81 0.88 22.05
C ALA A 43 -15.27 1.55 23.35
N ILE A 44 -16.59 1.52 23.63
CA ILE A 44 -17.13 2.12 24.86
C ILE A 44 -16.62 1.38 26.10
N LEU A 45 -16.51 0.05 26.05
CA LEU A 45 -15.90 -0.71 27.14
C LEU A 45 -14.43 -0.32 27.36
N CYS A 46 -13.63 -0.26 26.29
CA CYS A 46 -12.23 0.17 26.38
C CYS A 46 -12.06 1.60 26.90
N HIS A 47 -13.03 2.49 26.63
CA HIS A 47 -13.01 3.86 27.14
C HIS A 47 -13.11 3.90 28.67
N HIS A 48 -13.83 2.95 29.27
CA HIS A 48 -13.95 2.82 30.71
C HIS A 48 -12.79 2.03 31.31
N ASP A 49 -12.52 0.84 30.80
CA ASP A 49 -11.40 0.01 31.20
C ASP A 49 -11.05 -0.97 30.07
N PRO A 50 -9.81 -0.97 29.53
CA PRO A 50 -9.39 -1.88 28.47
C PRO A 50 -9.54 -3.36 28.83
N LEU A 51 -9.54 -3.73 30.11
CA LEU A 51 -9.71 -5.12 30.55
C LEU A 51 -11.14 -5.64 30.37
N LEU A 52 -12.14 -4.76 30.22
CA LEU A 52 -13.53 -5.15 30.02
C LEU A 52 -13.75 -5.91 28.71
N ILE A 53 -12.87 -5.74 27.72
CA ILE A 53 -12.97 -6.50 26.46
C ILE A 53 -12.20 -7.81 26.47
N SER A 54 -11.51 -8.17 27.55
CA SER A 54 -10.73 -9.41 27.65
C SER A 54 -11.64 -10.63 27.72
N ALA A 55 -11.45 -11.61 26.84
CA ALA A 55 -12.13 -12.89 26.99
C ALA A 55 -11.74 -13.55 28.33
N HIS A 56 -12.64 -14.39 28.87
CA HIS A 56 -12.37 -15.12 30.10
C HIS A 56 -11.14 -16.02 29.94
N GLY A 57 -10.17 -15.85 30.85
CA GLY A 57 -8.92 -16.62 30.84
C GLY A 57 -7.88 -16.16 29.81
N ASP A 58 -8.18 -15.17 28.96
CA ASP A 58 -7.15 -14.60 28.08
C ASP A 58 -6.21 -13.71 28.88
N ARG A 59 -4.93 -14.10 28.91
CA ARG A 59 -3.89 -13.35 29.63
C ARG A 59 -3.16 -12.36 28.75
N ALA A 60 -3.17 -12.57 27.43
CA ALA A 60 -2.47 -11.71 26.48
C ALA A 60 -3.00 -10.27 26.60
N LEU A 61 -4.31 -10.07 26.45
CA LEU A 61 -4.89 -8.73 26.53
C LEU A 61 -4.61 -8.03 27.87
N ARG A 62 -4.60 -8.78 28.97
CA ARG A 62 -4.34 -8.26 30.32
C ARG A 62 -2.90 -7.78 30.47
N PHE A 63 -1.92 -8.58 30.05
CA PHE A 63 -0.52 -8.18 30.13
C PHE A 63 -0.22 -6.97 29.25
N HIS A 64 -0.81 -6.91 28.06
CA HIS A 64 -0.69 -5.73 27.18
C HIS A 64 -1.34 -4.48 27.80
N ALA A 65 -2.51 -4.61 28.42
CA ALA A 65 -3.17 -3.50 29.11
C ALA A 65 -2.37 -3.00 30.33
N LEU A 66 -1.61 -3.87 30.99
CA LEU A 66 -0.75 -3.56 32.13
C LEU A 66 0.66 -3.07 31.75
N GLY A 67 1.00 -3.00 30.46
CA GLY A 67 2.31 -2.51 29.99
C GLY A 67 3.41 -3.56 29.91
N PHE A 68 3.08 -4.86 30.01
CA PHE A 68 4.04 -5.97 29.93
C PHE A 68 4.18 -6.54 28.52
N SER A 69 3.93 -5.75 27.46
CA SER A 69 3.89 -6.24 26.08
C SER A 69 5.23 -6.80 25.58
N GLY A 70 6.36 -6.39 26.18
CA GLY A 70 7.70 -6.86 25.83
C GLY A 70 8.24 -7.99 26.72
N GLU A 71 7.48 -8.43 27.72
CA GLU A 71 7.96 -9.41 28.69
C GLU A 71 7.98 -10.84 28.11
N ARG A 72 8.99 -11.61 28.53
CA ARG A 72 9.17 -12.99 28.06
C ARG A 72 7.95 -13.84 28.43
N GLY A 73 7.34 -14.49 27.43
CA GLY A 73 6.19 -15.36 27.60
C GLY A 73 4.83 -14.66 27.50
N VAL A 74 4.79 -13.34 27.32
CA VAL A 74 3.57 -12.62 26.93
C VAL A 74 3.31 -12.87 25.44
N LYS A 75 2.09 -13.32 25.12
CA LYS A 75 1.71 -13.56 23.72
C LYS A 75 1.55 -12.23 22.97
N PRO A 76 1.83 -12.19 21.66
CA PRO A 76 1.54 -11.04 20.82
C PRO A 76 0.05 -10.64 20.88
N LEU A 77 -0.24 -9.35 20.67
CA LEU A 77 -1.61 -8.81 20.79
C LEU A 77 -2.54 -9.40 19.72
N GLU A 78 -1.98 -9.81 18.58
CA GLU A 78 -2.67 -10.49 17.47
C GLU A 78 -3.25 -11.85 17.89
N GLN A 79 -2.73 -12.43 18.98
CA GLN A 79 -3.24 -13.69 19.56
C GLN A 79 -4.19 -13.46 20.73
N ALA A 80 -4.44 -12.21 21.11
CA ALA A 80 -5.35 -11.90 22.21
C ALA A 80 -6.80 -12.22 21.82
N ARG A 81 -7.56 -12.74 22.79
CA ARG A 81 -8.98 -13.06 22.59
C ARG A 81 -9.82 -12.02 23.31
N THR A 82 -10.77 -11.44 22.58
CA THR A 82 -11.75 -10.52 23.15
C THR A 82 -13.06 -11.21 23.49
N ILE A 83 -13.87 -10.59 24.34
CA ILE A 83 -15.26 -11.00 24.55
C ILE A 83 -16.05 -11.00 23.23
N GLY A 84 -17.11 -11.81 23.19
CA GLY A 84 -18.04 -11.85 22.07
C GLY A 84 -18.99 -10.66 22.05
N MET A 85 -19.78 -10.58 20.99
CA MET A 85 -20.74 -9.49 20.77
C MET A 85 -21.85 -9.44 21.84
N ALA A 86 -22.29 -10.60 22.32
CA ALA A 86 -23.35 -10.70 23.34
C ALA A 86 -22.89 -10.17 24.70
N GLU A 87 -21.70 -10.57 25.14
CA GLU A 87 -21.08 -10.03 26.36
C GLU A 87 -20.80 -8.53 26.20
N ALA A 88 -20.25 -8.12 25.05
CA ALA A 88 -19.97 -6.72 24.79
C ALA A 88 -21.22 -5.85 24.86
N PHE A 89 -22.37 -6.33 24.37
CA PHE A 89 -23.64 -5.62 24.47
C PHE A 89 -24.10 -5.46 25.92
N LYS A 90 -24.11 -6.55 26.69
CA LYS A 90 -24.54 -6.55 28.10
C LYS A 90 -23.69 -5.59 28.94
N ASP A 91 -22.37 -5.65 28.77
CA ASP A 91 -21.47 -4.79 29.52
C ASP A 91 -21.58 -3.34 29.05
N ALA A 92 -21.76 -3.10 27.74
CA ALA A 92 -21.99 -1.76 27.18
C ALA A 92 -23.26 -1.13 27.74
N GLU A 93 -24.35 -1.89 27.88
CA GLU A 93 -25.61 -1.42 28.47
C GLU A 93 -25.41 -0.88 29.89
N VAL A 94 -24.61 -1.59 30.71
CA VAL A 94 -24.26 -1.17 32.07
C VAL A 94 -23.48 0.14 32.07
N VAL A 95 -22.41 0.24 31.27
CA VAL A 95 -21.55 1.44 31.26
C VAL A 95 -22.24 2.65 30.61
N MET A 96 -23.16 2.42 29.67
CA MET A 96 -23.96 3.46 29.00
C MET A 96 -25.13 3.96 29.85
N ARG A 97 -25.42 3.35 31.01
CA ARG A 97 -26.39 3.85 32.02
C ARG A 97 -27.76 4.22 31.42
N GLY A 98 -28.33 3.33 30.62
CA GLY A 98 -29.64 3.52 29.99
C GLY A 98 -29.64 4.32 28.69
N GLN A 99 -28.47 4.66 28.14
CA GLN A 99 -28.36 5.31 26.82
C GLN A 99 -28.33 4.31 25.65
N MET A 100 -28.39 3.00 25.92
CA MET A 100 -28.49 1.97 24.88
C MET A 100 -29.89 2.04 24.24
N PRO A 101 -30.02 2.18 22.91
CA PRO A 101 -31.30 2.48 22.27
C PRO A 101 -32.19 1.26 22.01
N VAL A 102 -31.68 0.05 22.25
CA VAL A 102 -32.35 -1.22 21.98
C VAL A 102 -32.10 -2.19 23.14
N THR A 103 -32.95 -3.20 23.29
CA THR A 103 -32.74 -4.29 24.25
C THR A 103 -31.84 -5.37 23.65
N LEU A 104 -31.26 -6.24 24.50
CA LEU A 104 -30.51 -7.40 24.04
C LEU A 104 -31.33 -8.29 23.11
N GLU A 105 -32.61 -8.52 23.42
CA GLU A 105 -33.53 -9.30 22.58
C GLU A 105 -33.68 -8.69 21.18
N SER A 106 -33.82 -7.37 21.09
CA SER A 106 -33.88 -6.66 19.81
C SER A 106 -32.54 -6.66 19.06
N PHE A 107 -31.43 -6.84 19.77
CA PHE A 107 -30.09 -6.89 19.19
C PHE A 107 -29.67 -8.30 18.72
N THR A 108 -30.29 -9.35 19.24
CA THR A 108 -30.01 -10.75 18.89
C THR A 108 -29.98 -11.03 17.38
N PRO A 109 -30.92 -10.53 16.56
CA PRO A 109 -30.85 -10.73 15.12
C PRO A 109 -29.56 -10.22 14.46
N VAL A 110 -28.95 -9.16 15.00
CA VAL A 110 -27.65 -8.64 14.52
C VAL A 110 -26.52 -9.63 14.81
N MET A 111 -26.51 -10.19 16.01
CA MET A 111 -25.52 -11.19 16.44
C MET A 111 -25.62 -12.46 15.60
N ASP A 112 -26.84 -12.95 15.41
CA ASP A 112 -27.12 -14.17 14.64
C ASP A 112 -26.79 -13.99 13.15
N ALA A 113 -27.16 -12.85 12.57
CA ALA A 113 -26.81 -12.53 11.18
C ALA A 113 -25.29 -12.48 10.98
N ARG A 114 -24.55 -11.77 11.84
CA ARG A 114 -23.09 -11.69 11.77
C ARG A 114 -22.45 -13.08 11.86
N ASN A 115 -22.87 -13.90 12.82
CA ASN A 115 -22.32 -15.26 13.00
C ASN A 115 -22.71 -16.20 11.85
N GLY A 116 -23.96 -16.18 11.41
CA GLY A 116 -24.44 -16.98 10.29
C GLY A 116 -23.72 -16.64 8.99
N ILE A 117 -23.49 -15.36 8.71
CA ILE A 117 -22.74 -14.95 7.51
C ILE A 117 -21.26 -15.34 7.64
N ALA A 118 -20.62 -15.02 8.77
CA ALA A 118 -19.18 -15.25 8.95
C ALA A 118 -18.79 -16.73 8.93
N HIS A 119 -19.67 -17.62 9.42
CA HIS A 119 -19.36 -19.04 9.57
C HIS A 119 -20.07 -19.95 8.56
N LEU A 120 -21.22 -19.53 8.02
CA LEU A 120 -22.06 -20.37 7.16
C LEU A 120 -22.42 -19.68 5.83
N ALA A 121 -21.95 -18.45 5.58
CA ALA A 121 -22.33 -17.64 4.43
C ALA A 121 -23.87 -17.53 4.24
N HIS A 122 -24.62 -17.55 5.35
CA HIS A 122 -26.08 -17.59 5.33
C HIS A 122 -26.71 -16.47 6.15
N HIS A 123 -27.74 -15.84 5.59
CA HIS A 123 -28.57 -14.82 6.24
C HIS A 123 -29.94 -14.77 5.56
N ASP A 124 -31.02 -14.63 6.36
CA ASP A 124 -32.37 -14.42 5.83
C ASP A 124 -32.50 -12.99 5.27
N PRO A 125 -32.66 -12.82 3.94
CA PRO A 125 -32.78 -11.50 3.33
C PRO A 125 -33.96 -10.69 3.85
N ALA A 126 -35.03 -11.33 4.34
CA ALA A 126 -36.20 -10.64 4.88
C ALA A 126 -35.90 -9.85 6.16
N THR A 127 -34.82 -10.22 6.88
CA THR A 127 -34.40 -9.55 8.13
C THR A 127 -33.30 -8.51 7.93
N GLY A 128 -32.74 -8.40 6.72
CA GLY A 128 -31.53 -7.61 6.47
C GLY A 128 -31.67 -6.13 6.79
N GLU A 129 -32.80 -5.51 6.44
CA GLU A 129 -33.07 -4.09 6.77
C GLU A 129 -33.11 -3.86 8.27
N HIS A 130 -33.82 -4.73 8.99
CA HIS A 130 -33.95 -4.64 10.44
C HIS A 130 -32.59 -4.82 11.13
N VAL A 131 -31.79 -5.81 10.70
CA VAL A 131 -30.44 -6.05 11.22
C VAL A 131 -29.54 -4.84 11.03
N VAL A 132 -29.46 -4.30 9.81
CA VAL A 132 -28.60 -3.15 9.50
C VAL A 132 -29.07 -1.92 10.28
N ALA A 133 -30.37 -1.62 10.29
CA ALA A 133 -30.91 -0.47 11.01
C ALA A 133 -30.66 -0.55 12.53
N THR A 134 -30.82 -1.74 13.13
CA THR A 134 -30.55 -1.96 14.56
C THR A 134 -29.07 -1.77 14.89
N ALA A 135 -28.16 -2.32 14.06
CA ALA A 135 -26.72 -2.13 14.24
C ALA A 135 -26.30 -0.66 14.13
N LEU A 136 -26.84 0.09 13.15
CA LEU A 136 -26.58 1.52 12.98
C LEU A 136 -27.03 2.34 14.20
N LYS A 137 -28.19 2.01 14.80
CA LYS A 137 -28.67 2.67 16.03
C LYS A 137 -27.72 2.46 17.20
N VAL A 138 -27.24 1.23 17.41
CA VAL A 138 -26.28 0.93 18.48
C VAL A 138 -24.97 1.69 18.28
N ALA A 139 -24.42 1.65 17.05
CA ALA A 139 -23.18 2.36 16.73
C ALA A 139 -23.31 3.88 16.90
N GLU A 140 -24.42 4.47 16.47
CA GLU A 140 -24.69 5.90 16.65
C GLU A 140 -24.82 6.29 18.12
N ALA A 141 -25.46 5.45 18.94
CA ALA A 141 -25.56 5.69 20.38
C ALA A 141 -24.17 5.69 21.04
N VAL A 142 -23.35 4.68 20.75
CA VAL A 142 -21.96 4.61 21.24
C VAL A 142 -21.14 5.82 20.78
N ARG A 143 -21.22 6.17 19.49
CA ARG A 143 -20.51 7.34 18.92
C ARG A 143 -20.86 8.62 19.69
N LYS A 144 -22.13 8.83 20.02
CA LYS A 144 -22.59 9.99 20.81
C LYS A 144 -22.00 9.98 22.23
N VAL A 145 -21.97 8.84 22.91
CA VAL A 145 -21.40 8.73 24.27
C VAL A 145 -19.91 9.06 24.26
N LEU A 146 -19.17 8.54 23.28
CA LEU A 146 -17.74 8.76 23.13
C LEU A 146 -17.38 10.11 22.49
N LYS A 147 -18.38 10.90 22.08
CA LYS A 147 -18.22 12.21 21.42
C LYS A 147 -17.33 12.16 20.17
N THR A 148 -17.29 11.02 19.47
CA THR A 148 -16.59 10.90 18.19
C THR A 148 -17.30 11.78 17.16
N PRO A 149 -16.59 12.67 16.43
CA PRO A 149 -17.23 13.55 15.46
C PRO A 149 -18.06 12.77 14.42
N THR A 150 -19.27 13.24 14.13
CA THR A 150 -20.22 12.55 13.24
C THR A 150 -19.63 12.33 11.84
N ARG A 151 -18.89 13.34 11.32
CA ARG A 151 -18.24 13.27 10.01
C ARG A 151 -17.13 12.22 9.97
N ASP A 152 -16.31 12.13 11.01
CA ASP A 152 -15.19 11.18 11.07
C ASP A 152 -15.70 9.72 11.12
N PHE A 153 -16.85 9.50 11.77
CA PHE A 153 -17.45 8.18 11.89
C PHE A 153 -18.25 7.77 10.65
N TRP A 154 -19.13 8.64 10.14
CA TRP A 154 -20.06 8.29 9.05
C TRP A 154 -19.56 8.67 7.65
N GLY A 155 -18.53 9.51 7.53
CA GLY A 155 -17.99 9.97 6.24
C GLY A 155 -19.09 10.62 5.38
N ASP A 156 -19.17 10.18 4.12
CA ASP A 156 -20.14 10.68 3.13
C ASP A 156 -21.60 10.36 3.49
N TYR A 157 -21.84 9.44 4.43
CA TYR A 157 -23.18 9.06 4.86
C TYR A 157 -23.72 9.89 6.03
N VAL A 158 -22.99 10.92 6.48
CA VAL A 158 -23.30 11.74 7.67
C VAL A 158 -24.74 12.27 7.74
N HIS A 159 -25.38 12.51 6.59
CA HIS A 159 -26.74 13.06 6.52
C HIS A 159 -27.83 12.00 6.28
N VAL A 160 -27.46 10.78 5.89
CA VAL A 160 -28.41 9.76 5.41
C VAL A 160 -28.34 8.44 6.16
N PHE A 161 -27.31 8.18 6.99
CA PHE A 161 -27.09 6.88 7.63
C PHE A 161 -28.30 6.36 8.45
N GLY A 162 -29.17 7.25 8.92
CA GLY A 162 -30.39 6.89 9.67
C GLY A 162 -31.57 6.43 8.79
N ASP A 163 -31.47 6.55 7.47
CA ASP A 163 -32.52 6.21 6.51
C ASP A 163 -31.94 5.35 5.37
N LEU A 164 -32.15 4.04 5.49
CA LEU A 164 -31.66 3.05 4.54
C LEU A 164 -32.27 3.19 3.14
N ALA A 165 -33.45 3.79 3.00
CA ALA A 165 -34.04 4.10 1.69
C ALA A 165 -33.29 5.27 1.04
N GLN A 166 -32.93 6.30 1.79
CA GLN A 166 -32.09 7.40 1.29
C GLN A 166 -30.69 6.90 0.91
N VAL A 167 -30.09 6.04 1.71
CA VAL A 167 -28.79 5.41 1.39
C VAL A 167 -28.87 4.62 0.09
N ALA A 168 -29.95 3.86 -0.12
CA ALA A 168 -30.17 3.12 -1.37
C ALA A 168 -30.45 4.04 -2.58
N ALA A 169 -31.04 5.21 -2.36
CA ALA A 169 -31.33 6.19 -3.41
C ALA A 169 -30.14 7.12 -3.72
N MET A 170 -29.07 7.09 -2.91
CA MET A 170 -27.88 7.87 -3.20
C MET A 170 -27.29 7.43 -4.55
N PRO A 171 -26.89 8.38 -5.42
CA PRO A 171 -26.32 8.05 -6.71
C PRO A 171 -25.11 7.18 -6.51
N ASP A 172 -25.00 6.08 -7.27
CA ASP A 172 -23.81 5.24 -7.28
C ASP A 172 -22.56 6.12 -7.34
N LEU A 173 -21.60 5.82 -6.45
CA LEU A 173 -20.30 6.45 -6.46
C LEU A 173 -19.81 5.87 -7.76
N PRO A 174 -19.50 6.70 -8.78
CA PRO A 174 -19.01 6.17 -10.03
C PRO A 174 -17.94 5.17 -9.62
N GLU A 175 -18.16 3.90 -9.94
CA GLU A 175 -17.15 2.89 -9.74
C GLU A 175 -16.05 3.39 -10.64
N ILE A 176 -15.10 4.11 -10.04
CA ILE A 176 -14.09 4.78 -10.82
C ILE A 176 -13.23 3.62 -11.25
N ASP A 177 -13.49 3.15 -12.46
CA ASP A 177 -12.89 1.97 -13.05
C ASP A 177 -11.42 2.29 -13.29
N LEU A 178 -10.66 2.20 -12.20
CA LEU A 178 -9.24 2.49 -12.15
C LEU A 178 -8.51 1.60 -13.15
N GLN A 179 -9.00 0.37 -13.34
CA GLN A 179 -8.51 -0.52 -14.36
C GLN A 179 -8.70 0.08 -15.76
N ARG A 180 -9.92 0.45 -16.16
CA ARG A 180 -10.15 1.06 -17.48
C ARG A 180 -9.42 2.39 -17.67
N ALA A 181 -9.29 3.20 -16.62
CA ALA A 181 -8.53 4.44 -16.70
C ALA A 181 -7.02 4.20 -16.85
N ALA A 182 -6.50 3.19 -16.15
CA ALA A 182 -5.12 2.75 -16.28
C ALA A 182 -4.83 2.15 -17.66
N GLU A 183 -5.75 1.33 -18.20
CA GLU A 183 -5.67 0.78 -19.57
C GLU A 183 -5.68 1.91 -20.61
N GLY A 184 -6.57 2.90 -20.46
CA GLY A 184 -6.63 4.07 -21.34
C GLY A 184 -5.34 4.90 -21.27
N LEU A 185 -4.80 5.14 -20.08
CA LEU A 185 -3.52 5.83 -19.91
C LEU A 185 -2.36 5.03 -20.52
N ALA A 186 -2.32 3.72 -20.29
CA ALA A 186 -1.28 2.84 -20.82
C ALA A 186 -1.27 2.86 -22.36
N GLN A 187 -2.45 2.85 -23.01
CA GLN A 187 -2.56 2.96 -24.46
C GLN A 187 -2.04 4.30 -25.00
N VAL A 188 -2.39 5.41 -24.35
CA VAL A 188 -1.95 6.75 -24.76
C VAL A 188 -0.43 6.89 -24.64
N GLU A 189 0.15 6.46 -23.51
CA GLU A 189 1.60 6.56 -23.30
C GLU A 189 2.38 5.53 -24.13
N ALA A 190 1.81 4.35 -24.43
CA ALA A 190 2.39 3.39 -25.36
C ALA A 190 2.49 3.94 -26.80
N ALA A 191 1.44 4.64 -27.27
CA ALA A 191 1.46 5.28 -28.59
C ALA A 191 2.54 6.38 -28.69
N GLU A 192 2.72 7.16 -27.61
CA GLU A 192 3.80 8.13 -27.51
C GLU A 192 5.18 7.46 -27.52
N ALA A 193 5.33 6.35 -26.80
CA ALA A 193 6.57 5.58 -26.74
C ALA A 193 6.95 5.01 -28.12
N GLU A 194 5.97 4.48 -28.85
CA GLU A 194 6.16 4.04 -30.24
C GLU A 194 6.61 5.20 -31.15
N HIS A 195 5.98 6.37 -31.02
CA HIS A 195 6.40 7.57 -31.76
C HIS A 195 7.84 7.96 -31.43
N ALA A 196 8.21 8.00 -30.15
CA ALA A 196 9.56 8.31 -29.69
C ALA A 196 10.60 7.32 -30.23
N ALA A 197 10.30 6.01 -30.23
CA ALA A 197 11.18 4.99 -30.79
C ALA A 197 11.42 5.19 -32.29
N ARG A 198 10.39 5.56 -33.06
CA ARG A 198 10.53 5.86 -34.50
C ARG A 198 11.43 7.07 -34.75
N GLU A 199 11.33 8.11 -33.92
CA GLU A 199 12.22 9.28 -34.01
C GLU A 199 13.67 8.93 -33.63
N VAL A 200 13.87 8.06 -32.62
CA VAL A 200 15.19 7.52 -32.26
C VAL A 200 15.85 6.80 -33.42
N VAL A 201 15.11 5.98 -34.18
CA VAL A 201 15.65 5.30 -35.36
C VAL A 201 16.21 6.30 -36.37
N ARG A 202 15.51 7.42 -36.59
CA ARG A 202 15.99 8.50 -37.48
C ARG A 202 17.23 9.18 -36.91
N ALA A 203 17.23 9.49 -35.61
CA ALA A 203 18.37 10.13 -34.95
C ALA A 203 19.63 9.24 -34.96
N VAL A 204 19.46 7.93 -34.73
CA VAL A 204 20.53 6.94 -34.83
C VAL A 204 21.09 6.86 -36.24
N ALA A 205 20.21 6.85 -37.26
CA ALA A 205 20.65 6.82 -38.65
C ALA A 205 21.44 8.09 -39.03
N ALA A 206 20.96 9.26 -38.60
CA ALA A 206 21.64 10.54 -38.80
C ALA A 206 23.01 10.58 -38.11
N THR A 207 23.09 10.16 -36.84
CA THR A 207 24.35 10.09 -36.08
C THR A 207 25.35 9.14 -36.73
N ALA A 208 24.89 7.97 -37.20
CA ALA A 208 25.73 7.03 -37.92
C ALA A 208 26.26 7.64 -39.23
N SER A 209 25.42 8.35 -39.98
CA SER A 209 25.82 9.03 -41.21
C SER A 209 26.85 10.12 -40.93
N GLU A 210 26.65 10.93 -39.90
CA GLU A 210 27.58 12.00 -39.52
C GLU A 210 28.95 11.44 -39.12
N ALA A 211 28.97 10.40 -38.28
CA ALA A 211 30.19 9.73 -37.84
C ALA A 211 31.01 9.16 -39.01
N ILE A 212 30.34 8.64 -40.05
CA ILE A 212 30.98 8.18 -41.29
C ILE A 212 31.62 9.36 -42.05
N THR A 213 31.00 10.54 -42.04
CA THR A 213 31.46 11.70 -42.82
C THR A 213 32.53 12.57 -42.15
N GLN A 214 32.52 12.71 -40.82
CA GLN A 214 33.38 13.67 -40.10
C GLN A 214 34.72 13.09 -39.63
N THR A 215 34.90 11.78 -39.65
CA THR A 215 36.14 11.19 -39.14
C THR A 215 37.18 11.13 -40.28
N PRO A 216 38.33 11.84 -40.18
CA PRO A 216 39.26 11.99 -41.30
C PRO A 216 39.76 10.64 -41.81
N LEU A 217 39.62 10.41 -43.12
CA LEU A 217 40.21 9.30 -43.87
C LEU A 217 41.75 9.44 -43.94
N TRP A 218 42.43 9.23 -42.82
CA TRP A 218 43.88 9.07 -42.78
C TRP A 218 44.21 7.64 -42.37
N GLY A 219 44.29 6.76 -43.36
CA GLY A 219 45.05 5.51 -43.27
C GLY A 219 44.26 4.20 -43.26
N ASP A 220 43.05 4.14 -42.72
CA ASP A 220 42.20 2.94 -42.77
C ASP A 220 40.71 3.31 -42.77
N PRO A 221 39.86 2.68 -43.61
CA PRO A 221 38.42 2.96 -43.62
C PRO A 221 37.79 2.55 -42.28
N LEU A 222 37.18 3.51 -41.56
CA LEU A 222 36.52 3.28 -40.25
C LEU A 222 35.51 2.14 -40.24
N GLY A 223 34.96 1.74 -41.39
CA GLY A 223 34.10 0.57 -41.51
C GLY A 223 34.75 -0.73 -40.99
N THR A 224 36.08 -0.81 -40.93
CA THR A 224 36.81 -1.97 -40.39
C THR A 224 37.40 -1.75 -39.00
N SER A 225 37.45 -0.50 -38.50
CA SER A 225 38.00 -0.21 -37.18
C SER A 225 37.03 -0.60 -36.06
N GLU A 226 37.39 -1.60 -35.27
CA GLU A 226 36.62 -2.04 -34.10
C GLU A 226 36.30 -0.90 -33.12
N ALA A 227 37.21 0.09 -33.00
CA ALA A 227 36.98 1.26 -32.15
C ALA A 227 35.81 2.13 -32.66
N ALA A 228 35.66 2.28 -33.97
CA ALA A 228 34.58 3.05 -34.59
C ALA A 228 33.22 2.35 -34.41
N LYS A 229 33.19 1.03 -34.57
CA LYS A 229 32.00 0.21 -34.32
C LYS A 229 31.59 0.29 -32.84
N SER A 230 32.55 0.22 -31.92
CA SER A 230 32.30 0.38 -30.48
C SER A 230 31.74 1.77 -30.16
N ALA A 231 32.36 2.84 -30.66
CA ALA A 231 31.88 4.21 -30.44
C ALA A 231 30.44 4.40 -30.98
N LEU A 232 30.16 3.90 -32.18
CA LEU A 232 28.82 3.97 -32.77
C LEU A 232 27.80 3.15 -31.96
N ASN A 233 28.18 1.98 -31.46
CA ASN A 233 27.31 1.18 -30.60
C ASN A 233 27.03 1.88 -29.27
N VAL A 234 28.03 2.52 -28.64
CA VAL A 234 27.83 3.33 -27.42
C VAL A 234 26.87 4.49 -27.69
N ALA A 235 27.06 5.23 -28.79
CA ALA A 235 26.17 6.32 -29.17
C ALA A 235 24.73 5.85 -29.41
N ARG A 236 24.56 4.74 -30.14
CA ARG A 236 23.24 4.10 -30.35
C ARG A 236 22.57 3.73 -29.04
N ARG A 237 23.31 3.11 -28.12
CA ARG A 237 22.80 2.76 -26.79
C ARG A 237 22.36 3.99 -26.01
N ALA A 238 23.21 5.02 -25.96
CA ALA A 238 22.90 6.25 -25.25
C ALA A 238 21.62 6.93 -25.78
N ILE A 239 21.46 7.03 -27.11
CA ILE A 239 20.28 7.65 -27.74
C ILE A 239 19.02 6.83 -27.42
N VAL A 240 19.06 5.51 -27.61
CA VAL A 240 17.92 4.62 -27.36
C VAL A 240 17.51 4.64 -25.89
N SER A 241 18.48 4.48 -24.97
CA SER A 241 18.22 4.49 -23.53
C SER A 241 17.71 5.84 -23.04
N ALA A 242 18.24 6.97 -23.53
CA ALA A 242 17.78 8.29 -23.13
C ALA A 242 16.32 8.55 -23.55
N ALA A 243 15.93 8.11 -24.75
CA ALA A 243 14.57 8.27 -25.24
C ALA A 243 13.57 7.36 -24.50
N LEU A 244 13.94 6.10 -24.25
CA LEU A 244 13.13 5.21 -23.42
C LEU A 244 12.96 5.80 -22.01
N TYR A 245 14.06 6.23 -21.39
CA TYR A 245 14.04 6.82 -20.04
C TYR A 245 13.16 8.07 -19.96
N THR A 246 13.26 8.95 -20.94
CA THR A 246 12.44 10.18 -21.01
C THR A 246 10.96 9.86 -21.13
N THR A 247 10.60 8.94 -22.02
CA THR A 247 9.20 8.57 -22.28
C THR A 247 8.60 7.82 -21.09
N ALA A 248 9.34 6.86 -20.53
CA ALA A 248 8.89 6.09 -19.38
C ALA A 248 8.80 6.95 -18.10
N THR A 249 9.72 7.90 -17.87
CA THR A 249 9.61 8.86 -16.77
C THR A 249 8.39 9.76 -16.89
N ARG A 250 8.06 10.21 -18.12
CA ARG A 250 6.82 10.95 -18.38
C ARG A 250 5.59 10.09 -18.05
N ALA A 251 5.55 8.86 -18.54
CA ALA A 251 4.44 7.94 -18.28
C ALA A 251 4.24 7.70 -16.77
N GLN A 252 5.31 7.48 -16.00
CA GLN A 252 5.22 7.34 -14.55
C GLN A 252 4.64 8.59 -13.87
N ARG A 253 5.00 9.80 -14.30
CA ARG A 253 4.42 11.03 -13.76
C ARG A 253 2.92 11.12 -14.04
N ALA A 254 2.49 10.73 -15.24
CA ALA A 254 1.08 10.68 -15.62
C ALA A 254 0.34 9.64 -14.77
N THR A 255 0.93 8.47 -14.54
CA THR A 255 0.39 7.43 -13.66
C THR A 255 0.24 7.92 -12.22
N SER A 256 1.26 8.56 -11.65
CA SER A 256 1.15 9.15 -10.31
C SER A 256 0.10 10.26 -10.24
N ALA A 257 -0.12 11.01 -11.33
CA ALA A 257 -1.19 12.00 -11.40
C ALA A 257 -2.59 11.34 -11.42
N LEU A 258 -2.75 10.26 -12.21
CA LEU A 258 -3.97 9.45 -12.23
C LEU A 258 -4.26 8.86 -10.85
N LEU A 259 -3.30 8.16 -10.25
CA LEU A 259 -3.49 7.57 -8.93
C LEU A 259 -3.85 8.63 -7.88
N ARG A 260 -3.22 9.82 -7.91
CA ARG A 260 -3.57 10.94 -7.04
C ARG A 260 -4.99 11.46 -7.26
N SER A 261 -5.49 11.51 -8.50
CA SER A 261 -6.88 11.91 -8.75
C SER A 261 -7.89 10.89 -8.23
N TYR A 262 -7.45 9.66 -7.97
CA TYR A 262 -8.20 8.60 -7.31
C TYR A 262 -7.88 8.52 -5.80
N GLY A 263 -7.27 9.55 -5.21
CA GLY A 263 -7.03 9.62 -3.76
C GLY A 263 -5.83 8.81 -3.27
N TYR A 264 -5.10 8.10 -4.14
CA TYR A 264 -3.83 7.46 -3.77
C TYR A 264 -2.77 8.52 -3.41
N LEU A 265 -1.94 8.26 -2.40
CA LEU A 265 -0.92 9.19 -1.86
C LEU A 265 -1.45 10.49 -1.23
N SER A 266 -2.76 10.62 -1.02
CA SER A 266 -3.30 11.69 -0.16
C SER A 266 -2.90 11.41 1.28
N ARG A 267 -1.75 11.96 1.69
CA ARG A 267 -1.05 11.81 2.99
C ARG A 267 -1.91 12.05 4.26
N ARG A 268 -3.21 12.33 4.11
CA ARG A 268 -4.12 12.78 5.17
C ARG A 268 -5.28 11.84 5.47
N GLU A 269 -5.56 10.81 4.67
CA GLU A 269 -6.75 9.97 4.90
C GLU A 269 -6.40 8.47 4.91
N PRO A 270 -6.58 7.75 6.04
CA PRO A 270 -6.33 6.31 6.13
C PRO A 270 -7.23 5.44 5.24
N THR A 271 -8.26 6.03 4.62
CA THR A 271 -9.24 5.35 3.77
C THR A 271 -9.08 5.75 2.30
N ALA A 272 -7.84 5.80 1.79
CA ALA A 272 -7.63 6.04 0.37
C ALA A 272 -8.40 4.99 -0.45
N PRO A 273 -9.23 5.39 -1.43
CA PRO A 273 -10.08 4.45 -2.16
C PRO A 273 -9.30 3.53 -3.11
N VAL A 274 -8.00 3.74 -3.27
CA VAL A 274 -7.07 2.93 -4.05
C VAL A 274 -6.07 2.27 -3.10
N SER A 275 -6.00 0.93 -3.14
CA SER A 275 -5.03 0.19 -2.33
C SER A 275 -3.61 0.34 -2.90
N ALA A 276 -2.59 0.06 -2.09
CA ALA A 276 -1.21 0.04 -2.58
C ALA A 276 -0.99 -1.05 -3.65
N HIS A 277 -1.69 -2.18 -3.56
CA HIS A 277 -1.67 -3.21 -4.60
C HIS A 277 -2.23 -2.70 -5.92
N ASP A 278 -3.34 -1.95 -5.90
CA ASP A 278 -3.90 -1.36 -7.12
C ASP A 278 -2.95 -0.33 -7.73
N ALA A 279 -2.31 0.50 -6.90
CA ALA A 279 -1.31 1.46 -7.36
C ALA A 279 -0.11 0.78 -8.02
N VAL A 280 0.43 -0.27 -7.40
CA VAL A 280 1.51 -1.10 -7.97
C VAL A 280 1.07 -1.74 -9.28
N ALA A 281 -0.15 -2.29 -9.35
CA ALA A 281 -0.69 -2.91 -10.56
C ALA A 281 -0.82 -1.89 -11.71
N VAL A 282 -1.32 -0.69 -11.44
CA VAL A 282 -1.45 0.39 -12.42
C VAL A 282 -0.08 0.89 -12.89
N LYS A 283 0.87 1.16 -11.97
CA LYS A 283 2.24 1.55 -12.31
C LYS A 283 2.94 0.48 -13.15
N THR A 284 2.75 -0.78 -12.79
CA THR A 284 3.31 -1.95 -13.49
C THR A 284 2.74 -2.10 -14.89
N LEU A 285 1.41 -1.97 -15.06
CA LEU A 285 0.74 -2.01 -16.35
C LEU A 285 1.30 -0.94 -17.29
N VAL A 286 1.29 0.32 -16.87
CA VAL A 286 1.76 1.44 -17.70
C VAL A 286 3.25 1.27 -18.06
N ALA A 287 4.09 0.89 -17.10
CA ALA A 287 5.52 0.66 -17.35
C ALA A 287 5.75 -0.44 -18.40
N ARG A 288 5.01 -1.54 -18.32
CA ARG A 288 5.11 -2.67 -19.25
C ARG A 288 4.65 -2.31 -20.65
N GLU A 289 3.51 -1.63 -20.80
CA GLU A 289 2.99 -1.26 -22.12
C GLU A 289 3.90 -0.23 -22.81
N VAL A 290 4.45 0.73 -22.07
CA VAL A 290 5.41 1.72 -22.60
C VAL A 290 6.70 1.05 -23.08
N GLU A 291 7.30 0.18 -22.27
CA GLU A 291 8.53 -0.54 -22.65
C GLU A 291 8.28 -1.46 -23.86
N GLY A 292 7.19 -2.23 -23.85
CA GLY A 292 6.83 -3.12 -24.94
C GLY A 292 6.55 -2.40 -26.25
N ALA A 293 5.80 -1.29 -26.22
CA ALA A 293 5.54 -0.45 -27.40
C ALA A 293 6.83 0.18 -27.95
N PHE A 294 7.69 0.71 -27.07
CA PHE A 294 8.97 1.26 -27.48
C PHE A 294 9.87 0.18 -28.12
N ALA A 295 10.02 -0.98 -27.48
CA ALA A 295 10.84 -2.07 -27.96
C ALA A 295 10.35 -2.65 -29.30
N SER A 296 9.03 -2.83 -29.44
CA SER A 296 8.43 -3.35 -30.68
C SER A 296 8.55 -2.40 -31.87
N ALA A 297 8.61 -1.09 -31.62
CA ALA A 297 8.80 -0.06 -32.64
C ALA A 297 10.26 0.08 -33.11
N LEU A 298 11.23 -0.46 -32.35
CA LEU A 298 12.62 -0.49 -32.77
C LEU A 298 12.89 -1.60 -33.78
N PRO A 299 13.78 -1.37 -34.78
CA PRO A 299 14.36 -2.43 -35.58
C PRO A 299 15.05 -3.49 -34.70
N LYS A 300 15.09 -4.74 -35.16
CA LYS A 300 15.71 -5.86 -34.40
C LYS A 300 17.17 -5.57 -34.03
N GLU A 301 17.88 -4.84 -34.88
CA GLU A 301 19.27 -4.41 -34.67
C GLU A 301 19.42 -3.37 -33.57
N LEU A 302 18.34 -2.74 -33.10
CA LEU A 302 18.36 -1.85 -31.95
C LEU A 302 17.64 -2.46 -30.73
N GLN A 303 16.79 -3.47 -30.91
CA GLN A 303 16.15 -4.18 -29.78
C GLN A 303 17.18 -4.83 -28.84
N TYR A 304 18.31 -5.32 -29.36
CA TYR A 304 19.36 -5.93 -28.52
C TYR A 304 19.95 -4.94 -27.49
N ILE A 305 19.86 -3.64 -27.77
CA ILE A 305 20.31 -2.58 -26.86
C ILE A 305 19.50 -2.59 -25.56
N LEU A 306 18.24 -3.00 -25.64
CA LEU A 306 17.33 -3.08 -24.50
C LEU A 306 17.51 -4.37 -23.69
N THR A 307 17.99 -5.45 -24.31
CA THR A 307 18.12 -6.77 -23.66
C THR A 307 19.51 -7.07 -23.13
N ALA A 308 20.56 -6.42 -23.67
CA ALA A 308 21.91 -6.61 -23.20
C ALA A 308 22.09 -5.82 -21.88
N PRO A 309 22.32 -6.48 -20.73
CA PRO A 309 22.81 -5.76 -19.57
C PRO A 309 24.08 -5.02 -20.00
N SER A 310 24.10 -3.70 -19.79
CA SER A 310 25.26 -2.89 -20.07
C SER A 310 26.43 -3.46 -19.25
N SER A 311 27.36 -4.15 -19.91
CA SER A 311 28.61 -4.62 -19.29
C SER A 311 29.46 -3.45 -18.76
N ASP A 312 29.22 -2.24 -19.27
CA ASP A 312 29.91 -1.00 -18.92
C ASP A 312 29.34 -0.36 -17.64
N VAL A 313 28.14 -0.78 -17.22
CA VAL A 313 27.72 -0.59 -15.83
C VAL A 313 28.25 -1.83 -15.13
N ILE A 314 29.51 -1.76 -14.68
CA ILE A 314 30.07 -2.85 -13.87
C ILE A 314 29.20 -2.94 -12.62
N TRP A 315 28.36 -3.97 -12.59
CA TRP A 315 27.56 -4.48 -11.50
C TRP A 315 28.49 -4.85 -10.34
N ARG A 316 29.03 -3.85 -9.63
CA ARG A 316 29.77 -4.07 -8.39
C ARG A 316 28.81 -3.84 -7.22
N PRO A 317 28.72 -4.77 -6.25
CA PRO A 317 28.33 -4.39 -4.91
C PRO A 317 29.29 -3.25 -4.51
N ARG A 318 28.80 -2.02 -4.34
CA ARG A 318 29.62 -1.01 -3.67
C ARG A 318 29.83 -1.52 -2.25
N LEU A 319 31.06 -1.94 -1.95
CA LEU A 319 31.50 -2.14 -0.58
C LEU A 319 31.36 -0.79 0.13
N TYR A 320 30.40 -0.76 1.05
CA TYR A 320 30.16 0.20 2.13
C TYR A 320 31.21 1.33 2.23
N GLU A 321 30.83 2.55 1.85
CA GLU A 321 31.45 3.74 2.43
C GLU A 321 30.70 4.06 3.74
N PRO A 322 31.39 4.04 4.90
CA PRO A 322 30.76 4.40 6.17
C PRO A 322 30.49 5.90 6.17
N SER A 323 29.24 6.29 5.94
CA SER A 323 28.80 7.66 6.14
C SER A 323 28.46 7.87 7.61
N ALA A 324 28.89 8.99 8.19
CA ALA A 324 28.57 9.39 9.57
C ALA A 324 27.07 9.70 9.80
N TYR A 325 26.21 9.47 8.80
CA TYR A 325 24.79 9.81 8.79
C TYR A 325 23.98 8.71 8.09
N GLY A 326 23.82 7.56 8.76
CA GLY A 326 23.00 6.44 8.30
C GLY A 326 23.67 5.57 7.24
N MET A 327 23.47 4.25 7.33
CA MET A 327 23.93 3.30 6.32
C MET A 327 22.85 3.18 5.25
N ASN A 328 23.04 3.84 4.11
CA ASN A 328 22.16 3.61 2.95
C ASN A 328 22.40 2.19 2.42
N LEU A 329 21.31 1.48 2.13
CA LEU A 329 21.32 0.16 1.54
C LEU A 329 20.89 0.24 0.07
N SER A 330 21.57 -0.52 -0.78
CA SER A 330 21.14 -0.74 -2.15
C SER A 330 21.35 -2.19 -2.53
N ARG A 331 20.35 -2.82 -3.15
CA ARG A 331 20.47 -4.14 -3.79
C ARG A 331 19.67 -4.15 -5.08
N TRP A 332 19.86 -5.18 -5.89
CA TRP A 332 19.02 -5.37 -7.07
C TRP A 332 17.84 -6.27 -6.76
N GLU A 333 16.71 -5.91 -7.36
CA GLU A 333 15.48 -6.70 -7.30
C GLU A 333 14.91 -6.89 -8.69
N THR A 334 14.22 -8.02 -8.89
CA THR A 334 13.51 -8.27 -10.15
C THR A 334 12.40 -7.24 -10.32
N CYS A 335 12.29 -6.69 -11.53
CA CYS A 335 11.22 -5.74 -11.83
C CYS A 335 9.88 -6.47 -11.97
N PRO A 336 8.81 -6.01 -11.31
CA PRO A 336 7.49 -6.62 -11.47
C PRO A 336 6.86 -6.31 -12.84
N ALA A 337 7.37 -5.31 -13.58
CA ALA A 337 6.83 -4.90 -14.88
C ALA A 337 7.57 -5.46 -16.10
N CYS A 338 8.84 -5.84 -15.96
CA CYS A 338 9.66 -6.25 -17.09
C CYS A 338 10.72 -7.27 -16.65
N PRO A 339 11.41 -7.99 -17.54
CA PRO A 339 12.39 -9.02 -17.17
C PRO A 339 13.71 -8.46 -16.62
N ALA A 340 13.83 -7.14 -16.45
CA ALA A 340 15.04 -6.49 -15.98
C ALA A 340 15.16 -6.49 -14.44
N TRP A 341 16.37 -6.23 -13.97
CA TRP A 341 16.64 -5.91 -12.58
C TRP A 341 16.55 -4.40 -12.37
N GLY A 342 16.06 -3.97 -11.21
CA GLY A 342 16.04 -2.57 -10.81
C GLY A 342 16.78 -2.33 -9.51
N ASP A 343 17.10 -1.06 -9.26
CA ASP A 343 17.79 -0.63 -8.07
C ASP A 343 16.78 -0.46 -6.94
N PHE A 344 16.95 -1.26 -5.88
CA PHE A 344 16.19 -1.18 -4.65
C PHE A 344 17.03 -0.48 -3.59
N TYR A 345 16.54 0.65 -3.10
CA TYR A 345 17.18 1.53 -2.14
C TYR A 345 16.49 1.47 -0.78
N GLY A 346 17.28 1.58 0.28
CA GLY A 346 16.80 1.67 1.65
C GLY A 346 17.82 2.29 2.58
N TYR A 347 17.57 2.24 3.88
CA TYR A 347 18.49 2.72 4.91
C TYR A 347 18.41 1.85 6.16
N LEU A 348 19.51 1.77 6.92
CA LEU A 348 19.51 1.22 8.26
C LEU A 348 19.26 2.34 9.28
N GLU A 349 18.23 2.17 10.10
CA GLU A 349 17.99 2.97 11.28
C GLU A 349 18.56 2.22 12.50
N PRO A 350 19.59 2.75 13.18
CA PRO A 350 20.03 2.16 14.44
C PRO A 350 18.90 2.32 15.46
N GLY A 351 18.41 1.19 15.96
CA GLY A 351 17.45 1.15 17.05
C GLY A 351 18.01 1.85 18.29
N ARG A 352 17.14 2.44 19.10
CA ARG A 352 17.55 2.89 20.43
C ARG A 352 17.74 1.66 21.29
N CYS A 353 18.91 1.54 21.91
CA CYS A 353 19.11 0.57 22.98
C CYS A 353 18.02 0.82 24.04
N SER A 354 17.23 -0.21 24.35
CA SER A 354 16.17 -0.12 25.37
C SER A 354 16.74 -0.02 26.78
N ASP A 355 18.04 -0.25 26.96
CA ASP A 355 18.71 -0.12 28.24
C ASP A 355 18.77 1.34 28.69
N PHE A 356 18.33 1.59 29.93
CA PHE A 356 18.26 2.90 30.53
C PHE A 356 19.66 3.52 30.72
N GLU A 357 20.67 2.68 31.00
CA GLU A 357 22.05 3.11 31.20
C GLU A 357 22.68 3.67 29.91
N CYS A 358 22.32 3.12 28.74
CA CYS A 358 22.76 3.64 27.44
C CYS A 358 22.09 4.97 27.07
N ASN A 359 20.81 5.16 27.43
CA ASN A 359 20.10 6.41 27.14
C ASN A 359 20.53 7.59 28.03
N ALA A 360 21.20 7.33 29.15
CA ALA A 360 21.66 8.36 30.09
C ALA A 360 22.99 9.05 29.69
N GLY A 361 23.53 8.78 28.50
CA GLY A 361 24.74 9.44 28.00
C GLY A 361 26.05 8.70 28.33
N GLY A 362 25.97 7.42 28.73
CA GLY A 362 27.14 6.54 28.82
C GLY A 362 27.68 6.24 27.42
N SER A 363 28.95 6.57 27.16
CA SER A 363 29.56 6.55 25.82
C SER A 363 29.81 5.16 25.24
N TYR A 364 29.40 4.07 25.88
CA TYR A 364 29.65 2.72 25.38
C TYR A 364 28.69 1.71 26.03
N CYS A 365 27.89 1.04 25.22
CA CYS A 365 27.14 -0.16 25.57
C CYS A 365 28.14 -1.32 25.76
N GLY A 366 28.84 -1.37 26.88
CA GLY A 366 29.91 -2.35 27.13
C GLY A 366 29.43 -3.79 27.37
N GLN A 367 28.13 -4.08 27.32
CA GLN A 367 27.57 -5.41 27.58
C GLN A 367 26.99 -6.12 26.35
N HIS A 368 27.01 -5.48 25.17
CA HIS A 368 26.63 -6.11 23.91
C HIS A 368 27.79 -5.91 22.93
N ASP A 369 28.54 -6.97 22.64
CA ASP A 369 29.56 -6.98 21.57
C ASP A 369 28.94 -6.73 20.19
N GLU A 370 27.62 -6.93 20.11
CA GLU A 370 26.76 -6.64 18.98
C GLU A 370 26.15 -5.25 19.23
N GLY A 371 26.37 -4.28 18.33
CA GLY A 371 25.86 -2.92 18.48
C GLY A 371 24.32 -2.84 18.60
N PRO A 372 23.75 -1.62 18.72
CA PRO A 372 22.30 -1.46 18.80
C PRO A 372 21.60 -2.14 17.61
N PRO A 373 20.43 -2.78 17.82
CA PRO A 373 19.73 -3.50 16.75
C PRO A 373 19.45 -2.54 15.60
N THR A 374 19.86 -2.88 14.39
CA THR A 374 19.62 -2.04 13.20
C THR A 374 18.36 -2.50 12.48
N THR A 375 17.41 -1.60 12.26
CA THR A 375 16.22 -1.87 11.46
C THR A 375 16.45 -1.41 10.02
N ALA A 376 16.14 -2.26 9.05
CA ALA A 376 16.28 -1.95 7.64
C ALA A 376 14.95 -1.40 7.10
N HIS A 377 14.99 -0.22 6.50
CA HIS A 377 13.83 0.48 5.96
C HIS A 377 13.95 0.57 4.44
N ALA A 378 13.04 -0.09 3.73
CA ALA A 378 12.87 0.09 2.29
C ALA A 378 12.50 1.54 2.01
N ARG A 379 13.03 2.13 0.92
CA ARG A 379 12.78 3.55 0.59
C ARG A 379 12.26 3.75 -0.82
N ALA A 380 12.88 3.09 -1.80
CA ALA A 380 12.46 3.24 -3.19
C ALA A 380 12.95 2.08 -4.04
N TYR A 381 12.23 1.78 -5.11
CA TYR A 381 12.64 0.89 -6.18
C TYR A 381 12.57 1.66 -7.51
N VAL A 382 13.60 1.53 -8.34
CA VAL A 382 13.65 2.12 -9.69
C VAL A 382 14.15 1.10 -10.70
N CYS A 383 13.33 0.75 -11.69
CA CYS A 383 13.78 -0.07 -12.80
C CYS A 383 14.45 0.79 -13.88
N PRO A 384 15.72 0.56 -14.26
CA PRO A 384 16.40 1.35 -15.29
C PRO A 384 15.86 1.11 -16.71
N MET A 385 15.10 0.03 -16.91
CA MET A 385 14.56 -0.35 -18.23
C MET A 385 13.19 0.27 -18.48
N CYS A 386 12.17 -0.12 -17.71
CA CYS A 386 10.80 0.40 -17.88
C CYS A 386 10.53 1.66 -17.04
N CYS A 387 11.53 2.16 -16.30
CA CYS A 387 11.42 3.30 -15.38
C CYS A 387 10.33 3.17 -14.32
N LEU A 388 9.86 1.95 -14.00
CA LEU A 388 8.94 1.75 -12.89
C LEU A 388 9.55 2.32 -11.60
N VAL A 389 8.81 3.20 -10.93
CA VAL A 389 9.19 3.78 -9.64
C VAL A 389 8.18 3.40 -8.58
N LEU A 390 8.63 2.71 -7.53
CA LEU A 390 7.87 2.48 -6.31
C LEU A 390 8.56 3.26 -5.20
N ASP A 391 7.94 4.30 -4.67
CA ASP A 391 8.59 5.30 -3.82
C ASP A 391 7.90 5.49 -2.47
N THR A 392 7.04 4.55 -2.10
CA THR A 392 6.45 4.48 -0.77
C THR A 392 6.57 3.08 -0.17
N ASP A 393 6.66 3.02 1.15
CA ASP A 393 6.75 1.76 1.91
C ASP A 393 5.59 0.81 1.56
N GLN A 394 4.38 1.37 1.39
CA GLN A 394 3.17 0.61 1.05
C GLN A 394 3.25 -0.01 -0.34
N GLU A 395 3.85 0.67 -1.33
CA GLU A 395 4.06 0.10 -2.67
C GLU A 395 5.12 -0.97 -2.67
N LEU A 396 6.19 -0.77 -1.90
CA LEU A 396 7.29 -1.73 -1.79
C LEU A 396 6.79 -3.01 -1.10
N GLU A 397 6.04 -2.89 0.00
CA GLU A 397 5.36 -4.01 0.66
C GLU A 397 4.37 -4.71 -0.29
N ALA A 398 3.52 -3.95 -1.00
CA ALA A 398 2.57 -4.51 -1.96
C ALA A 398 3.22 -5.20 -3.16
N ALA A 399 4.46 -4.83 -3.50
CA ALA A 399 5.29 -5.48 -4.50
C ALA A 399 6.15 -6.63 -3.95
N TYR A 400 5.98 -6.99 -2.68
CA TYR A 400 6.79 -7.98 -1.96
C TYR A 400 8.29 -7.65 -1.94
N MET A 401 8.63 -6.36 -1.97
CA MET A 401 9.99 -5.84 -1.89
C MET A 401 10.32 -5.44 -0.46
N GLU A 402 10.55 -6.44 0.39
CA GLU A 402 10.93 -6.23 1.78
C GLU A 402 12.45 -6.24 1.93
N MET A 403 13.01 -5.26 2.65
CA MET A 403 14.36 -5.43 3.18
C MET A 403 14.29 -6.41 4.33
N VAL A 404 14.59 -7.68 4.04
CA VAL A 404 14.74 -8.73 5.04
C VAL A 404 15.58 -8.17 6.18
N SER A 405 15.01 -8.13 7.38
CA SER A 405 15.68 -7.78 8.62
C SER A 405 16.67 -8.90 8.98
N LEU A 406 17.72 -9.05 8.18
CA LEU A 406 18.84 -9.94 8.43
C LEU A 406 19.90 -9.17 9.20
N TYR A 407 19.66 -9.00 10.50
CA TYR A 407 20.73 -8.83 11.49
C TYR A 407 20.24 -9.47 12.79
N GLU A 408 20.10 -10.79 12.77
CA GLU A 408 20.33 -11.60 13.97
C GLU A 408 21.85 -11.80 14.01
N GLY A 409 22.53 -10.96 14.80
CA GLY A 409 23.89 -11.24 15.27
C GLY A 409 23.85 -12.38 16.28
#